data_AF-A0A7J7T6Y0-F1
#
_entry.id   AF-A0A7J7T6Y0-F1
#
_cell.length_a   1.000
_cell.length_b   1.000
_cell.length_c   1.000
_cell.angle_alpha   90.00
_cell.angle_beta   90.00
_cell.angle_gamma   90.00
#
_symmetry.space_group_name_H-M   'P 1'
#
loop_
_entity.id
_entity.type
_entity.pdbx_description
1 polymer ?
#
loop_
_entity_poly.entity_id
_entity_poly.type
_entity_poly.pdbx_seq_one_letter_code
_entity_poly.pdbx_strand_id
1 'polypeptide(L)'
;MAAIQSLMDQELRQLQGRSAQEAQIDFIEAASQLPLFGYTVYVVLRASDLTLPRPSLLGLNRQHLIIMDPSSQALCCSIALRDLQQLHLLSPLEADRPPALELNYGSADSPQTVWFELPQARELQHTITFLLHSSDTSV
;
A
#
# COMPACT_ATOMS: atom_id res chain seq x y z
N MET A 1 -7.06 17.91 25.94
CA MET A 1 -6.09 18.74 25.18
C MET A 1 -4.82 19.06 25.97
N ALA A 2 -4.88 19.51 27.23
CA ALA A 2 -3.68 19.84 28.02
C ALA A 2 -2.66 18.69 28.20
N ALA A 3 -3.12 17.44 28.37
CA ALA A 3 -2.23 16.29 28.55
C ALA A 3 -1.37 15.98 27.30
N ILE A 4 -1.95 16.04 26.11
CA ILE A 4 -1.23 15.80 24.85
C ILE A 4 -0.16 16.88 24.65
N GLN A 5 -0.49 18.15 24.91
CA GLN A 5 0.46 19.25 24.83
C GLN A 5 1.64 19.05 25.79
N SER A 6 1.39 18.70 27.05
CA SER A 6 2.47 18.47 28.02
C SER A 6 3.39 17.30 27.64
N LEU A 7 2.82 16.22 27.09
CA LEU A 7 3.59 15.08 26.58
C LEU A 7 4.45 15.50 25.38
N MET A 8 3.87 16.23 24.44
CA MET A 8 4.58 16.73 23.26
C MET A 8 5.74 17.67 23.64
N ASP A 9 5.52 18.58 24.60
CA ASP A 9 6.56 19.46 25.13
C ASP A 9 7.71 18.68 25.79
N GLN A 10 7.39 17.59 26.49
CA GLN A 10 8.39 16.72 27.10
C GLN A 10 9.22 15.99 26.04
N GLU A 11 8.59 15.43 25.01
CA GLU A 11 9.29 14.77 23.90
C GLU A 11 10.18 15.75 23.12
N LEU A 12 9.68 16.95 22.82
CA LEU A 12 10.45 17.99 22.12
C LEU A 12 11.68 18.44 22.91
N ARG A 13 11.61 18.47 24.26
CA ARG A 13 12.78 18.75 25.10
C ARG A 13 13.86 17.69 24.98
N GLN A 14 13.48 16.41 24.82
CA GLN A 14 14.43 15.31 24.64
C GLN A 14 15.15 15.35 23.28
N LEU A 15 14.56 16.05 22.30
CA LEU A 15 15.13 16.27 20.98
C LEU A 15 15.99 17.55 20.89
N GLN A 16 16.08 18.35 21.97
CA GLN A 16 16.89 19.57 21.98
C GLN A 16 18.37 19.24 21.75
N GLY A 17 19.00 19.98 20.83
CA GLY A 17 20.42 19.83 20.50
C GLY A 17 20.71 18.84 19.36
N ARG A 18 19.71 18.13 18.82
CA ARG A 18 19.88 17.35 17.58
C ARG A 18 20.03 18.28 16.38
N SER A 19 20.95 17.96 15.49
CA SER A 19 21.03 18.59 14.18
C SER A 19 19.81 18.22 13.33
N ALA A 20 19.52 19.03 12.30
CA ALA A 20 18.42 18.74 11.39
C ALA A 20 18.58 17.37 10.68
N GLN A 21 19.82 16.98 10.39
CA GLN A 21 20.13 15.70 9.75
C GLN A 21 19.87 14.52 10.69
N GLU A 22 20.34 14.59 11.94
CA GLU A 22 20.08 13.55 12.94
C GLU A 22 18.58 13.38 13.15
N ALA A 23 17.85 14.48 13.34
CA ALA A 23 16.40 14.45 13.52
C ALA A 23 15.67 13.79 12.32
N GLN A 24 16.15 13.99 11.09
CA GLN A 24 15.58 13.33 9.90
C GLN A 24 15.86 11.82 9.90
N ILE A 25 17.08 11.42 10.24
CA ILE A 25 17.46 10.00 10.32
C ILE A 25 16.62 9.31 11.39
N ASP A 26 16.59 9.85 12.60
CA ASP A 26 15.83 9.30 13.72
C ASP A 26 14.34 9.18 13.41
N PHE A 27 13.78 10.18 12.72
CA PHE A 27 12.39 10.14 12.27
C PHE A 27 12.14 9.00 11.28
N ILE A 28 13.01 8.84 10.28
CA ILE A 28 12.90 7.77 9.28
C ILE A 28 13.05 6.41 9.95
N GLU A 29 14.00 6.24 10.87
CA GLU A 29 14.19 5.00 11.63
C GLU A 29 12.94 4.65 12.44
N ALA A 30 12.36 5.60 13.16
CA ALA A 30 11.13 5.38 13.91
C ALA A 30 9.94 5.08 12.99
N ALA A 31 9.77 5.86 11.91
CA ALA A 31 8.70 5.67 10.94
C ALA A 31 8.82 4.34 10.18
N SER A 32 10.05 3.82 9.99
CA SER A 32 10.29 2.55 9.30
C SER A 32 9.63 1.34 9.99
N GLN A 33 9.30 1.45 11.27
CA GLN A 33 8.61 0.42 12.03
C GLN A 33 7.09 0.42 11.77
N LEU A 34 6.56 1.44 11.09
CA LEU A 34 5.14 1.51 10.75
C LEU A 34 4.81 0.57 9.58
N PRO A 35 3.66 -0.11 9.61
CA PRO A 35 3.33 -1.19 8.67
C PRO A 35 3.23 -0.75 7.20
N LEU A 36 2.92 0.53 6.96
CA LEU A 36 2.78 1.11 5.62
C LEU A 36 3.98 1.97 5.23
N PHE A 37 5.07 1.97 6.01
CA PHE A 37 6.27 2.70 5.63
C PHE A 37 6.84 2.16 4.31
N GLY A 38 7.16 3.07 3.38
CA GLY A 38 7.68 2.71 2.06
C GLY A 38 6.63 2.15 1.09
N TYR A 39 5.34 2.18 1.44
CA TYR A 39 4.24 1.82 0.54
C TYR A 39 3.56 3.08 -0.02
N THR A 40 3.19 3.05 -1.29
CA THR A 40 2.14 3.92 -1.84
C THR A 40 0.80 3.32 -1.47
N VAL A 41 -0.07 4.09 -0.81
CA VAL A 41 -1.31 3.58 -0.23
C VAL A 41 -2.52 4.06 -1.03
N TYR A 42 -3.39 3.13 -1.39
CA TYR A 42 -4.65 3.33 -2.08
C TYR A 42 -5.82 2.87 -1.19
N VAL A 43 -6.98 3.51 -1.36
CA VAL A 43 -8.22 3.03 -0.73
C VAL A 43 -8.97 2.18 -1.73
N VAL A 44 -9.15 0.91 -1.41
CA VAL A 44 -9.96 -0.04 -2.19
C VAL A 44 -11.37 -0.05 -1.63
N LEU A 45 -12.35 0.24 -2.49
CA LEU A 45 -13.75 0.30 -2.08
C LEU A 45 -14.34 -1.11 -1.99
N ARG A 46 -14.03 -1.95 -2.98
CA ARG A 46 -14.53 -3.32 -3.09
C ARG A 46 -13.47 -4.23 -3.69
N ALA A 47 -13.51 -5.50 -3.32
CA ALA A 47 -12.68 -6.53 -3.90
C ALA A 47 -13.54 -7.76 -4.25
N SER A 48 -13.07 -8.56 -5.21
CA SER A 48 -13.63 -9.89 -5.52
C SER A 48 -13.73 -10.80 -4.30
N ASP A 49 -12.70 -10.80 -3.46
CA ASP A 49 -12.68 -11.56 -2.21
C ASP A 49 -13.59 -10.89 -1.17
N LEU A 50 -14.63 -11.61 -0.75
CA LEU A 50 -15.61 -11.13 0.22
C LEU A 50 -15.09 -11.18 1.67
N THR A 51 -13.96 -11.85 1.92
CA THR A 51 -13.34 -11.92 3.24
C THR A 51 -12.57 -10.66 3.61
N LEU A 52 -12.21 -9.84 2.60
CA LEU A 52 -11.47 -8.60 2.79
C LEU A 52 -12.37 -7.48 3.36
N PRO A 53 -11.82 -6.61 4.24
CA PRO A 53 -12.57 -5.48 4.80
C PRO A 53 -12.97 -4.48 3.70
N ARG A 54 -14.08 -3.77 3.95
CA ARG A 54 -14.65 -2.80 3.01
C ARG A 54 -14.99 -1.50 3.73
N PRO A 55 -14.34 -0.37 3.39
CA PRO A 55 -13.17 -0.26 2.49
C PRO A 55 -11.92 -0.94 3.08
N SER A 56 -10.90 -1.17 2.25
CA SER A 56 -9.58 -1.65 2.69
C SER A 56 -8.45 -0.74 2.22
N LEU A 57 -7.29 -0.83 2.87
CA LEU A 57 -6.07 -0.15 2.44
C LEU A 57 -5.25 -1.10 1.57
N LEU A 58 -4.90 -0.66 0.37
CA LEU A 58 -3.96 -1.35 -0.51
C LEU A 58 -2.61 -0.63 -0.45
N GLY A 59 -1.58 -1.30 0.06
CA GLY A 59 -0.21 -0.82 0.01
C GLY A 59 0.51 -1.43 -1.19
N LEU A 60 1.20 -0.61 -1.98
CA LEU A 60 2.09 -1.05 -3.04
C LEU A 60 3.52 -0.58 -2.79
N ASN A 61 4.49 -1.49 -2.82
CA ASN A 61 5.91 -1.16 -2.86
C ASN A 61 6.65 -1.99 -3.93
N ARG A 62 7.97 -1.89 -4.00
CA ARG A 62 8.81 -2.60 -4.98
C ARG A 62 8.73 -4.13 -4.93
N GLN A 63 8.24 -4.70 -3.83
CA GLN A 63 8.26 -6.15 -3.60
C GLN A 63 6.87 -6.76 -3.52
N HIS A 64 5.92 -6.04 -2.93
CA HIS A 64 4.62 -6.57 -2.55
C HIS A 64 3.49 -5.58 -2.82
N LEU A 65 2.34 -6.13 -3.16
CA LEU A 65 1.03 -5.52 -3.00
C LEU A 65 0.37 -6.16 -1.78
N ILE A 66 -0.05 -5.35 -0.81
CA ILE A 66 -0.66 -5.80 0.43
C ILE A 66 -2.05 -5.20 0.61
N ILE A 67 -2.95 -5.92 1.29
CA ILE A 67 -4.24 -5.42 1.74
C ILE A 67 -4.24 -5.41 3.28
N MET A 68 -4.69 -4.30 3.86
CA MET A 68 -4.81 -4.11 5.31
C MET A 68 -6.20 -3.62 5.70
N ASP A 69 -6.60 -4.01 6.92
CA ASP A 69 -7.77 -3.44 7.57
C ASP A 69 -7.52 -1.97 7.93
N PRO A 70 -8.41 -1.03 7.57
CA PRO A 70 -8.16 0.40 7.74
C PRO A 70 -8.14 0.84 9.21
N SER A 71 -8.77 0.09 10.12
CA SER A 71 -8.89 0.47 11.53
C SER A 71 -7.72 -0.07 12.36
N SER A 72 -7.41 -1.34 12.18
CA SER A 72 -6.37 -2.06 12.91
C SER A 72 -5.00 -2.04 12.23
N GLN A 73 -4.95 -1.71 10.92
CA GLN A 73 -3.77 -1.88 10.07
C GLN A 73 -3.22 -3.32 10.06
N ALA A 74 -4.06 -4.31 10.38
CA ALA A 74 -3.71 -5.71 10.30
C ALA A 74 -3.61 -6.16 8.84
N LEU A 75 -2.56 -6.92 8.51
CA LEU A 75 -2.36 -7.49 7.18
C LEU A 75 -3.43 -8.56 6.89
N CYS A 76 -4.22 -8.34 5.84
CA CYS A 76 -5.25 -9.28 5.37
C CYS A 76 -4.76 -10.15 4.22
N CYS A 77 -3.98 -9.59 3.31
CA CYS A 77 -3.48 -10.28 2.12
C CYS A 77 -2.13 -9.69 1.68
N SER A 78 -1.26 -10.51 1.10
CA SER A 78 0.01 -10.08 0.51
C SER A 78 0.26 -10.86 -0.78
N ILE A 79 0.52 -10.14 -1.86
CA ILE A 79 0.85 -10.66 -3.18
C ILE A 79 2.24 -10.14 -3.54
N ALA A 80 3.20 -11.04 -3.76
CA ALA A 80 4.52 -10.63 -4.23
C ALA A 80 4.42 -10.17 -5.68
N LEU A 81 5.05 -9.03 -6.02
CA LEU A 81 4.98 -8.49 -7.38
C LEU A 81 5.58 -9.44 -8.41
N ARG A 82 6.62 -10.19 -8.03
CA ARG A 82 7.23 -11.22 -8.90
C ARG A 82 6.27 -12.34 -9.31
N ASP A 83 5.20 -12.55 -8.54
CA ASP A 83 4.22 -13.60 -8.82
C ASP A 83 3.06 -13.06 -9.68
N LEU A 84 3.04 -11.75 -10.00
CA LEU A 84 2.07 -11.16 -10.91
C LEU A 84 2.35 -11.60 -12.34
N GLN A 85 1.33 -12.17 -12.98
CA GLN A 85 1.37 -12.62 -14.36
C GLN A 85 0.73 -11.60 -15.30
N GLN A 86 -0.43 -11.04 -14.92
CA GLN A 86 -1.20 -10.12 -15.76
C GLN A 86 -1.96 -9.08 -14.94
N LEU A 87 -2.16 -7.91 -15.56
CA LEU A 87 -2.89 -6.78 -15.02
C LEU A 87 -3.94 -6.33 -16.03
N HIS A 88 -5.22 -6.33 -15.64
CA HIS A 88 -6.32 -5.93 -16.52
C HIS A 88 -7.12 -4.79 -15.89
N LEU A 89 -7.16 -3.63 -16.55
CA LEU A 89 -8.02 -2.53 -16.15
C LEU A 89 -9.46 -2.77 -16.62
N LEU A 90 -10.36 -3.01 -15.67
CA LEU A 90 -11.78 -3.25 -15.93
C LEU A 90 -12.53 -1.92 -16.00
N SER A 91 -13.30 -1.75 -17.07
CA SER A 91 -14.22 -0.61 -17.21
C SER A 91 -15.34 -0.69 -16.18
N PRO A 92 -15.79 0.45 -15.63
CA PRO A 92 -16.99 0.50 -14.80
C PRO A 92 -18.20 -0.10 -15.52
N LEU A 93 -19.02 -0.89 -14.80
CA LEU A 93 -20.30 -1.36 -15.34
C LEU A 93 -21.32 -0.22 -15.51
N GLU A 94 -21.21 0.82 -14.68
CA GLU A 94 -22.10 1.98 -14.63
C GLU A 94 -21.24 3.24 -14.71
N ALA A 95 -21.75 4.31 -15.34
CA ALA A 95 -20.99 5.55 -15.57
C ALA A 95 -20.46 6.20 -14.28
N ASP A 96 -21.18 6.02 -13.17
CA ASP A 96 -20.82 6.59 -11.86
C ASP A 96 -19.98 5.63 -10.99
N ARG A 97 -19.69 4.42 -11.47
CA ARG A 97 -18.88 3.46 -10.71
C ARG A 97 -17.39 3.70 -10.98
N PRO A 98 -16.53 3.59 -9.95
CA PRO A 98 -15.09 3.59 -10.16
C PRO A 98 -14.63 2.40 -11.03
N PRO A 99 -13.49 2.54 -11.73
CA PRO A 99 -12.87 1.42 -12.44
C PRO A 99 -12.37 0.36 -11.45
N ALA A 100 -12.07 -0.82 -11.97
CA ALA A 100 -11.42 -1.87 -11.19
C ALA A 100 -10.12 -2.33 -11.86
N LEU A 101 -9.18 -2.82 -11.07
CA LEU A 101 -7.97 -3.46 -11.55
C LEU A 101 -8.01 -4.93 -11.15
N GLU A 102 -7.99 -5.81 -12.15
CA GLU A 102 -7.82 -7.25 -11.98
C GLU A 102 -6.35 -7.63 -12.03
N LEU A 103 -5.93 -8.47 -11.10
CA LEU A 103 -4.60 -9.04 -10.98
C LEU A 103 -4.70 -10.56 -11.12
N ASN A 104 -3.89 -11.11 -12.01
CA ASN A 104 -3.64 -12.55 -12.08
C ASN A 104 -2.25 -12.83 -11.53
N TYR A 105 -2.14 -13.77 -10.60
CA TYR A 105 -0.90 -14.08 -9.89
C TYR A 105 -0.80 -15.55 -9.50
N GLY A 106 0.38 -15.97 -9.04
CA GLY A 106 0.66 -17.35 -8.66
C GLY A 106 1.40 -18.11 -9.75
N SER A 107 1.47 -19.43 -9.63
CA SER A 107 2.14 -20.29 -10.61
C SER A 107 1.19 -20.70 -11.74
N ALA A 108 1.73 -21.22 -12.85
CA ALA A 108 0.92 -21.77 -13.93
C ALA A 108 0.01 -22.93 -13.47
N ASP A 109 0.44 -23.68 -12.46
CA ASP A 109 -0.29 -24.82 -11.90
C ASP A 109 -1.36 -24.41 -10.87
N SER A 110 -1.26 -23.19 -10.32
CA SER A 110 -2.19 -22.66 -9.32
C SER A 110 -2.41 -21.16 -9.50
N PRO A 111 -3.08 -20.74 -10.60
CA PRO A 111 -3.36 -19.34 -10.84
C PRO A 111 -4.41 -18.81 -9.86
N GLN A 112 -4.23 -17.56 -9.44
CA GLN A 112 -5.15 -16.82 -8.58
C GLN A 112 -5.52 -15.51 -9.26
N THR A 113 -6.79 -15.11 -9.09
CA THR A 113 -7.33 -13.87 -9.66
C THR A 113 -8.00 -13.07 -8.56
N VAL A 114 -7.68 -11.78 -8.47
CA VAL A 114 -8.35 -10.83 -7.59
C VAL A 114 -8.59 -9.53 -8.35
N TRP A 115 -9.76 -8.92 -8.20
CA TRP A 115 -9.98 -7.54 -8.63
C TRP A 115 -10.20 -6.60 -7.46
N PHE A 116 -9.75 -5.36 -7.63
CA PHE A 116 -9.92 -4.24 -6.71
C PHE A 116 -10.60 -3.09 -7.42
N GLU A 117 -11.73 -2.64 -6.90
CA GLU A 117 -12.46 -1.46 -7.37
C GLU A 117 -12.00 -0.23 -6.57
N LEU A 118 -11.44 0.75 -7.28
CA LEU A 118 -10.88 1.96 -6.71
C LEU A 118 -10.82 3.08 -7.76
N PRO A 119 -10.99 4.36 -7.37
CA PRO A 119 -10.92 5.49 -8.32
C PRO A 119 -9.57 5.57 -9.05
N GLN A 120 -8.47 5.22 -8.37
CA GLN A 120 -7.10 5.29 -8.88
C GLN A 120 -6.65 4.00 -9.60
N ALA A 121 -7.55 3.14 -10.10
CA ALA A 121 -7.18 1.84 -10.68
C ALA A 121 -6.15 1.95 -11.82
N ARG A 122 -6.27 2.99 -12.66
CA ARG A 122 -5.33 3.26 -13.75
C ARG A 122 -3.94 3.69 -13.25
N GLU A 123 -3.90 4.53 -12.21
CA GLU A 123 -2.63 4.92 -11.58
C GLU A 123 -1.97 3.71 -10.95
N LEU A 124 -2.72 2.89 -10.21
CA LEU A 124 -2.23 1.66 -9.61
C LEU A 124 -1.63 0.72 -10.69
N GLN A 125 -2.34 0.52 -11.81
CA GLN A 125 -1.84 -0.29 -12.93
C GLN A 125 -0.50 0.24 -13.46
N HIS A 126 -0.39 1.54 -13.73
CA HIS A 126 0.84 2.14 -14.22
C HIS A 126 1.99 2.01 -13.22
N THR A 127 1.71 2.22 -11.92
CA THR A 127 2.72 2.10 -10.87
C THR A 127 3.23 0.66 -10.77
N ILE A 128 2.34 -0.34 -10.74
CA ILE A 128 2.75 -1.76 -10.73
C ILE A 128 3.58 -2.07 -11.98
N THR A 129 3.13 -1.62 -13.15
CA THR A 129 3.84 -1.83 -14.42
C THR A 129 5.25 -1.24 -14.33
N PHE A 130 5.39 0.02 -13.91
CA PHE A 130 6.68 0.68 -13.72
C PHE A 130 7.59 -0.09 -12.75
N LEU A 131 7.05 -0.57 -11.63
CA LEU A 131 7.81 -1.32 -10.64
C LEU A 131 8.31 -2.65 -11.20
N LEU A 132 7.49 -3.41 -11.93
CA LEU A 132 7.88 -4.68 -12.55
C LEU A 132 9.07 -4.50 -13.51
N HIS A 133 8.98 -3.54 -14.43
CA HIS A 133 10.05 -3.28 -15.42
C HIS A 133 11.33 -2.72 -14.78
N SER A 134 11.23 -1.97 -13.67
CA SER A 134 12.39 -1.45 -12.96
C SER A 134 13.19 -2.54 -12.25
N SER A 135 12.54 -3.65 -11.88
CA SER A 135 13.20 -4.84 -11.30
C SER A 135 14.07 -5.57 -12.33
N ASP A 136 13.65 -5.59 -13.60
CA ASP A 136 14.33 -6.32 -14.68
C ASP A 136 15.65 -5.67 -15.11
N THR A 137 15.83 -4.38 -14.82
CA THR A 137 17.06 -3.62 -15.16
C THR A 137 18.20 -3.73 -14.13
N SER A 138 18.08 -4.62 -13.14
CA SER A 138 19.17 -4.89 -12.18
C SER A 138 20.11 -5.96 -12.74
N VAL A 139 21.04 -5.56 -13.62
CA VAL A 139 22.20 -6.36 -14.08
C VAL A 139 23.48 -5.78 -13.49
#